data_AF-A0A3A9B632-F1
#
_entry.id   AF-A0A3A9B632-F1
#
_cell.length_a   1.000
_cell.length_b   1.000
_cell.length_c   1.000
_cell.angle_alpha   90.00
_cell.angle_beta   90.00
_cell.angle_gamma   90.00
#
_symmetry.space_group_name_H-M   'P 1'
#
loop_
_entity.id
_entity.type
_entity.pdbx_description
1 polymer ?
#
loop_
_entity_poly.entity_id
_entity_poly.type
_entity_poly.pdbx_seq_one_letter_code
_entity_poly.pdbx_strand_id
1 'polypeptide(L)'
;MTNERRTLIVIMGALLSVILQIVLAPAITVFSTQPNFMLAYVLTVSIVCPHQADPVLPFVLGLLYDLMGTGPVGAMALLFTLASFGASRVFIVVENDTLFMSLAILAGMLFGVEMCYGLILMLMQLPVSLADVFLYRALPCALYDCVVGLIIMVIMMHVLTGSKQDREMHISQL
;
A
#
# COMPACT_ATOMS: atom_id res chain seq x y z
N MET A 1 -11.90 -12.36 -16.32
CA MET A 1 -12.25 -12.16 -14.90
C MET A 1 -13.56 -11.38 -14.83
N THR A 2 -14.60 -11.87 -14.16
CA THR A 2 -15.77 -11.02 -13.87
C THR A 2 -15.34 -9.94 -12.88
N ASN A 3 -15.82 -8.70 -13.04
CA ASN A 3 -15.43 -7.59 -12.16
C ASN A 3 -15.66 -7.93 -10.67
N GLU A 4 -16.68 -8.73 -10.38
CA GLU A 4 -17.05 -9.17 -9.03
C GLU A 4 -15.96 -9.99 -8.33
N ARG A 5 -15.35 -10.99 -9.00
CA ARG A 5 -14.31 -11.83 -8.38
C ARG A 5 -13.08 -11.02 -8.01
N ARG A 6 -12.67 -10.09 -8.88
CA ARG A 6 -11.55 -9.18 -8.61
C ARG A 6 -11.86 -8.30 -7.40
N THR A 7 -13.03 -7.68 -7.39
CA THR A 7 -13.47 -6.82 -6.29
C THR A 7 -13.46 -7.59 -4.97
N LEU A 8 -13.93 -8.84 -4.96
CA LEU A 8 -13.86 -9.72 -3.79
C LEU A 8 -12.42 -9.96 -3.33
N ILE A 9 -11.49 -10.30 -4.24
CA ILE A 9 -10.07 -10.50 -3.90
C ILE A 9 -9.47 -9.23 -3.28
N VAL A 10 -9.78 -8.06 -3.86
CA VAL A 10 -9.28 -6.77 -3.36
C VAL A 10 -9.88 -6.46 -1.98
N ILE A 11 -11.17 -6.67 -1.78
CA ILE A 11 -11.80 -6.45 -0.46
C ILE A 11 -11.24 -7.41 0.58
N MET A 12 -11.06 -8.70 0.25
CA MET A 12 -10.45 -9.66 1.17
C MET A 12 -9.01 -9.29 1.53
N GLY A 13 -8.21 -8.83 0.57
CA GLY A 13 -6.86 -8.34 0.82
C GLY A 13 -6.85 -7.09 1.71
N ALA A 14 -7.79 -6.17 1.51
CA ALA A 14 -7.97 -4.99 2.35
C ALA A 14 -8.36 -5.35 3.79
N LEU A 15 -9.28 -6.30 3.97
CA LEU A 15 -9.63 -6.79 5.31
C LEU A 15 -8.46 -7.47 5.99
N LEU A 16 -7.69 -8.27 5.25
CA LEU A 16 -6.48 -8.92 5.78
C LEU A 16 -5.43 -7.90 6.19
N SER A 17 -5.19 -6.84 5.39
CA SER A 17 -4.23 -5.80 5.74
C SER A 17 -4.64 -5.03 7.00
N VAL A 18 -5.94 -4.81 7.21
CA VAL A 18 -6.46 -4.24 8.46
C VAL A 18 -6.21 -5.15 9.66
N ILE A 19 -6.48 -6.45 9.53
CA ILE A 19 -6.23 -7.42 10.61
C ILE A 19 -4.74 -7.47 10.94
N LEU A 20 -3.86 -7.51 9.93
CA LEU A 20 -2.41 -7.46 10.13
C LEU A 20 -1.97 -6.15 10.79
N GLN A 21 -2.57 -5.03 10.44
CA GLN A 21 -2.29 -3.75 11.10
C GLN A 21 -2.67 -3.76 12.58
N ILE A 22 -3.79 -4.37 12.95
CA ILE A 22 -4.25 -4.42 14.35
C ILE A 22 -3.41 -5.41 15.17
N VAL A 23 -3.12 -6.58 14.61
CA VAL A 23 -2.54 -7.71 15.37
C VAL A 23 -1.01 -7.71 15.29
N LEU A 24 -0.46 -7.54 14.09
CA LEU A 24 0.97 -7.77 13.83
C LEU A 24 1.79 -6.48 13.92
N ALA A 25 1.25 -5.34 13.47
CA ALA A 25 2.01 -4.08 13.51
C ALA A 25 2.45 -3.66 14.91
N PRO A 26 1.63 -3.80 15.97
CA PRO A 26 2.06 -3.48 17.33
C PRO A 26 3.10 -4.47 17.89
N ALA A 27 3.15 -5.70 17.37
CA ALA A 27 4.11 -6.72 17.77
C ALA A 27 5.48 -6.52 17.08
N ILE A 28 5.50 -5.88 15.92
CA ILE A 28 6.71 -5.59 15.14
C ILE A 28 7.01 -4.09 15.25
N THR A 29 7.42 -3.65 16.44
CA THR A 29 7.95 -2.30 16.62
C THR A 29 9.46 -2.31 16.42
N VAL A 30 9.96 -1.60 15.42
CA VAL A 30 11.41 -1.42 15.22
C VAL A 30 11.70 0.08 15.21
N PHE A 31 12.66 0.53 16.00
CA PHE A 31 12.97 1.96 16.20
C PHE A 31 11.76 2.82 16.64
N SER A 32 10.85 2.23 17.43
CA SER A 32 9.63 2.89 17.92
C SER A 32 8.60 3.24 16.84
N THR A 33 8.73 2.69 15.63
CA THR A 33 7.73 2.79 14.58
C THR A 33 7.16 1.43 14.19
N GLN A 34 5.93 1.45 13.71
CA GLN A 34 5.18 0.26 13.31
C GLN A 34 5.08 0.22 11.79
N PRO A 35 5.13 -0.97 11.18
CA PRO A 35 4.88 -1.14 9.75
C PRO A 35 3.44 -0.75 9.39
N ASN A 36 3.25 -0.31 8.14
CA ASN A 36 1.98 0.11 7.60
C ASN A 36 1.49 -0.88 6.54
N PHE A 37 0.87 -1.96 7.01
CA PHE A 37 0.32 -3.01 6.16
C PHE A 37 -0.78 -2.48 5.24
N MET A 38 -1.58 -1.51 5.69
CA MET A 38 -2.64 -0.91 4.87
C MET A 38 -2.06 -0.11 3.71
N LEU A 39 -1.02 0.69 3.94
CA LEU A 39 -0.33 1.46 2.91
C LEU A 39 0.33 0.56 1.87
N ALA A 40 1.10 -0.43 2.34
CA ALA A 40 1.75 -1.41 1.49
C ALA A 40 0.73 -2.11 0.57
N TYR A 41 -0.43 -2.49 1.13
CA TYR A 41 -1.51 -3.11 0.38
C TYR A 41 -2.09 -2.17 -0.69
N VAL A 42 -2.46 -0.94 -0.30
CA VAL A 42 -3.06 0.07 -1.19
C VAL A 42 -2.16 0.39 -2.37
N LEU A 43 -0.87 0.65 -2.12
CA LEU A 43 0.09 0.96 -3.18
C LEU A 43 0.29 -0.23 -4.10
N THR A 44 0.35 -1.44 -3.55
CA THR A 44 0.45 -2.67 -4.35
C THR A 44 -0.74 -2.84 -5.29
N VAL A 45 -1.97 -2.67 -4.79
CA VAL A 45 -3.19 -2.73 -5.62
C VAL A 45 -3.14 -1.67 -6.74
N SER A 46 -2.66 -0.47 -6.41
CA SER A 46 -2.54 0.65 -7.35
C SER A 46 -1.52 0.37 -8.46
N ILE A 47 -0.42 -0.31 -8.15
CA ILE A 47 0.62 -0.67 -9.11
C ILE A 47 0.20 -1.86 -9.97
N VAL A 48 -0.43 -2.88 -9.38
CA VAL A 48 -0.85 -4.11 -10.09
C VAL A 48 -2.11 -3.88 -10.94
N CYS A 49 -2.98 -2.96 -10.54
CA CYS A 49 -4.23 -2.62 -11.25
C CYS A 49 -4.30 -1.12 -11.60
N PRO A 50 -3.33 -0.58 -12.36
CA PRO A 50 -3.12 0.88 -12.47
C PRO A 50 -4.23 1.62 -13.23
N HIS A 51 -4.91 0.96 -14.16
CA HIS A 51 -6.04 1.55 -14.90
C HIS A 51 -7.35 1.62 -14.10
N GLN A 52 -7.37 1.05 -12.89
CA GLN A 52 -8.56 0.91 -12.05
C GLN A 52 -8.34 1.53 -10.66
N ALA A 53 -7.45 2.52 -10.59
CA ALA A 53 -7.13 3.26 -9.38
C ALA A 53 -8.32 4.12 -8.92
N ASP A 54 -9.24 3.49 -8.18
CA ASP A 54 -10.37 4.14 -7.54
C ASP A 54 -9.91 4.77 -6.21
N PRO A 55 -10.21 6.06 -5.94
CA PRO A 55 -9.83 6.73 -4.70
C PRO A 55 -10.55 6.20 -3.45
N VAL A 56 -11.65 5.45 -3.56
CA VAL A 56 -12.46 5.05 -2.40
C VAL A 56 -11.69 4.10 -1.48
N LEU A 57 -11.05 3.07 -2.02
CA LEU A 57 -10.27 2.11 -1.23
C LEU A 57 -9.10 2.75 -0.45
N PRO A 58 -8.17 3.51 -1.10
CA PRO A 58 -7.09 4.18 -0.39
C PRO A 58 -7.61 5.17 0.66
N PHE A 59 -8.67 5.92 0.33
CA PHE A 59 -9.28 6.85 1.27
C PHE A 59 -9.81 6.16 2.54
N VAL A 60 -10.60 5.08 2.36
CA VAL A 60 -11.19 4.34 3.49
C VAL A 60 -10.11 3.69 4.34
N LEU A 61 -9.11 3.03 3.73
CA LEU A 61 -8.03 2.40 4.49
C LEU A 61 -7.15 3.43 5.20
N GLY A 62 -6.86 4.57 4.57
CA GLY A 62 -6.11 5.64 5.23
C GLY A 62 -6.90 6.26 6.38
N LEU A 63 -8.23 6.40 6.25
CA LEU A 63 -9.09 6.87 7.34
C LEU A 63 -9.15 5.86 8.49
N LEU A 64 -9.25 4.56 8.20
CA LEU A 64 -9.18 3.51 9.22
C LEU A 64 -7.85 3.54 9.97
N TYR A 65 -6.74 3.72 9.24
CA TYR A 65 -5.42 3.88 9.84
C TYR A 65 -5.38 5.09 10.78
N ASP A 66 -5.88 6.24 10.33
CA ASP A 66 -5.94 7.46 11.15
C ASP A 66 -6.78 7.26 12.44
N LEU A 67 -7.90 6.53 12.36
CA LEU A 67 -8.77 6.24 13.50
C LEU A 67 -8.19 5.23 14.49
N MET A 68 -7.25 4.40 14.04
CA MET A 68 -6.53 3.45 14.90
C MET A 68 -5.35 4.09 15.63
N GLY A 69 -4.80 5.17 15.06
CA GLY A 69 -3.67 5.89 15.61
C GLY A 69 -4.07 7.07 16.50
N THR A 70 -3.05 7.75 17.05
CA THR A 70 -3.20 9.01 17.79
C THR A 70 -2.83 10.23 16.94
N GLY A 71 -2.69 10.04 15.62
CA GLY A 71 -2.31 11.08 14.68
C GLY A 71 -3.49 11.94 14.21
N PRO A 72 -3.23 12.92 13.34
CA PRO A 72 -4.28 13.77 12.78
C PRO A 72 -5.22 12.97 11.88
N VAL A 73 -6.52 13.01 12.20
CA VAL A 73 -7.55 12.33 11.41
C VAL A 73 -7.65 12.95 10.01
N GLY A 74 -7.52 12.12 8.97
CA GLY A 74 -7.59 12.50 7.57
C GLY A 74 -6.23 12.69 6.89
N ALA A 75 -5.12 12.69 7.64
CA ALA A 75 -3.79 12.84 7.06
C ALA A 75 -3.40 11.60 6.24
N MET A 76 -3.55 10.39 6.78
CA MET A 76 -3.24 9.17 6.03
C MET A 76 -4.29 8.87 4.98
N ALA A 77 -5.55 9.24 5.22
CA ALA A 77 -6.59 9.18 4.17
C ALA A 77 -6.19 10.00 2.92
N LEU A 78 -5.70 11.22 3.12
CA LEU A 78 -5.20 12.07 2.03
C LEU A 78 -3.95 11.46 1.38
N LEU A 79 -2.95 11.09 2.17
CA LEU A 79 -1.69 10.56 1.66
C LEU A 79 -1.87 9.25 0.89
N PHE A 80 -2.70 8.33 1.38
CA PHE A 80 -3.00 7.08 0.69
C PHE A 80 -3.65 7.35 -0.66
N THR A 81 -4.60 8.27 -0.71
CA THR A 81 -5.32 8.61 -1.94
C THR A 81 -4.39 9.23 -2.98
N LEU A 82 -3.57 10.21 -2.58
CA LEU A 82 -2.61 10.85 -3.46
C LEU A 82 -1.52 9.87 -3.92
N ALA A 83 -0.98 9.05 -3.02
CA ALA A 83 0.07 8.11 -3.34
C ALA A 83 -0.44 6.96 -4.21
N SER A 84 -1.64 6.45 -3.96
CA SER A 84 -2.30 5.45 -4.82
C SER A 84 -2.49 5.99 -6.24
N PHE A 85 -3.03 7.20 -6.38
CA PHE A 85 -3.19 7.84 -7.67
C PHE A 85 -1.83 8.05 -8.35
N GLY A 86 -0.86 8.63 -7.65
CA GLY A 86 0.48 8.86 -8.16
C GLY A 86 1.17 7.58 -8.62
N ALA A 87 1.11 6.51 -7.83
CA ALA A 87 1.78 5.25 -8.11
C ALA A 87 1.22 4.63 -9.40
N SER A 88 -0.10 4.67 -9.55
CA SER A 88 -0.79 4.19 -10.76
C SER A 88 -0.36 4.96 -12.01
N ARG A 89 -0.24 6.30 -11.91
CA ARG A 89 0.18 7.13 -13.05
C ARG A 89 1.65 6.94 -13.39
N VAL A 90 2.52 6.90 -12.38
CA VAL A 90 3.96 6.64 -12.59
C VAL A 90 4.15 5.28 -13.26
N PHE A 91 3.45 4.24 -12.78
CA PHE A 91 3.53 2.92 -13.38
C PHE A 91 3.09 2.91 -14.85
N ILE A 92 1.96 3.56 -15.17
CA ILE A 92 1.48 3.68 -16.55
C ILE A 92 2.48 4.43 -17.44
N VAL A 93 3.09 5.52 -16.95
CA VAL A 93 4.00 6.35 -17.75
C VAL A 93 5.34 5.66 -18.00
N VAL A 94 5.80 4.85 -17.05
CA VAL A 94 7.09 4.17 -17.13
C VAL A 94 7.06 3.02 -18.14
N GLU A 95 5.89 2.43 -18.42
CA GLU A 95 5.68 1.36 -19.42
C GLU A 95 6.71 0.21 -19.36
N ASN A 96 7.19 -0.12 -18.17
CA ASN A 96 8.20 -1.15 -17.95
C ASN A 96 7.66 -2.22 -17.00
N ASP A 97 7.25 -3.35 -17.57
CA ASP A 97 6.60 -4.47 -16.86
C ASP A 97 7.57 -5.35 -16.04
N THR A 98 8.73 -4.83 -15.67
CA THR A 98 9.65 -5.55 -14.79
C THR A 98 9.20 -5.44 -13.33
N LEU A 99 9.36 -6.55 -12.60
CA LEU A 99 9.15 -6.60 -11.14
C LEU A 99 10.01 -5.56 -10.41
N PHE A 100 11.24 -5.36 -10.90
CA PHE A 100 12.17 -4.39 -10.32
C PHE A 100 11.62 -2.97 -10.39
N MET A 101 11.05 -2.58 -11.54
CA MET A 101 10.51 -1.22 -11.70
C MET A 101 9.27 -1.00 -10.83
N SER A 102 8.39 -2.00 -10.76
CA SER A 102 7.22 -1.96 -9.87
C SER A 102 7.63 -1.82 -8.41
N LEU A 103 8.64 -2.57 -7.99
CA LEU A 103 9.18 -2.50 -6.63
C LEU A 103 9.84 -1.16 -6.35
N ALA A 104 10.55 -0.58 -7.32
CA ALA A 104 11.15 0.75 -7.18
C ALA A 104 10.09 1.84 -7.01
N ILE A 105 8.99 1.78 -7.77
CA ILE A 105 7.85 2.69 -7.62
C ILE A 105 7.22 2.51 -6.23
N LEU A 106 6.97 1.26 -5.83
CA LEU A 106 6.43 0.94 -4.50
C LEU A 106 7.30 1.53 -3.38
N ALA A 107 8.61 1.30 -3.44
CA ALA A 107 9.56 1.79 -2.46
C ALA A 107 9.61 3.31 -2.39
N GLY A 108 9.65 3.98 -3.54
CA GLY A 108 9.63 5.44 -3.61
C GLY A 108 8.36 6.04 -3.01
N MET A 109 7.20 5.44 -3.29
CA MET A 109 5.92 5.92 -2.79
C MET A 109 5.72 5.65 -1.30
N LEU A 110 6.14 4.48 -0.81
CA LEU A 110 6.15 4.15 0.62
C LEU A 110 7.00 5.14 1.41
N PHE A 111 8.23 5.35 0.96
CA PHE A 111 9.15 6.32 1.57
C PHE A 111 8.57 7.73 1.53
N GLY A 112 8.02 8.15 0.39
CA GLY A 112 7.39 9.45 0.23
C GLY A 112 6.24 9.68 1.22
N VAL A 113 5.34 8.70 1.37
CA VAL A 113 4.21 8.80 2.29
C VAL A 113 4.65 8.87 3.74
N GLU A 114 5.54 7.98 4.18
CA GLU A 114 6.01 7.97 5.58
C GLU A 114 6.82 9.24 5.93
N MET A 115 7.58 9.76 4.96
CA MET A 115 8.27 11.04 5.08
C MET A 115 7.28 12.19 5.20
N CYS A 116 6.29 12.29 4.30
CA CYS A 116 5.26 13.31 4.36
C CYS A 116 4.46 13.25 5.67
N TYR A 117 4.09 12.05 6.12
CA TYR A 117 3.37 11.90 7.38
C TYR A 117 4.22 12.32 8.58
N GLY A 118 5.50 11.94 8.62
CA GLY A 118 6.43 12.40 9.64
C GLY A 118 6.59 13.93 9.67
N LEU A 119 6.62 14.58 8.50
CA LEU A 119 6.63 16.05 8.40
C LEU A 119 5.33 16.67 8.91
N ILE A 120 4.18 16.08 8.64
CA ILE A 120 2.89 16.53 9.20
C ILE A 120 2.93 16.48 10.73
N LEU A 121 3.44 15.39 11.31
CA LEU A 121 3.56 15.26 12.77
C LEU A 121 4.51 16.33 13.36
N MET A 122 5.60 16.65 12.68
CA MET A 122 6.51 17.72 13.08
C MET A 122 5.84 19.10 13.03
N LEU A 123 5.04 19.38 12.00
CA LEU A 123 4.27 20.62 11.88
C LEU A 123 3.21 20.76 12.99
N MET A 124 2.72 19.65 13.54
CA MET A 124 1.82 19.62 14.69
C MET A 124 2.54 19.79 16.04
N GLN A 125 3.78 20.28 16.04
CA GLN A 125 4.58 20.61 17.23
C GLN A 125 4.90 19.42 18.13
N LEU A 126 4.92 18.18 17.62
CA LEU A 126 5.58 17.10 18.34
C LEU A 126 7.10 17.37 18.37
N PRO A 127 7.78 17.16 19.51
CA PRO A 127 9.21 17.41 19.66
C PRO A 127 10.03 16.33 18.92
N VAL A 128 10.10 16.43 17.60
CA VAL A 128 10.87 15.55 16.71
C VAL A 128 11.66 16.38 15.71
N SER A 129 12.95 16.05 15.55
CA SER A 129 13.78 16.70 14.54
C SER A 129 13.54 16.09 13.15
N LEU A 130 13.89 16.81 12.09
CA LEU A 130 13.83 16.29 10.72
C LEU A 130 14.67 15.02 10.54
N ALA A 131 15.83 14.97 11.19
CA ALA A 131 16.72 13.81 11.16
C ALA A 131 16.05 12.58 11.79
N ASP A 132 15.28 12.77 12.87
CA ASP A 132 14.56 11.67 13.52
C ASP A 132 13.40 11.16 12.66
N VAL A 133 12.66 12.09 12.03
CA VAL A 133 11.60 11.75 11.07
C VAL A 133 12.15 10.90 9.92
N PHE A 134 13.33 11.24 9.41
CA PHE A 134 13.94 10.50 8.31
C PHE A 134 14.53 9.16 8.77
N LEU A 135 15.42 9.17 9.77
CA LEU A 135 16.24 8.02 10.16
C LEU A 135 15.50 6.98 11.00
N TYR A 136 14.62 7.42 11.90
CA TYR A 136 13.96 6.53 12.85
C TYR A 136 12.51 6.23 12.47
N ARG A 137 11.96 6.93 11.49
CA ARG A 137 10.60 6.69 11.00
C ARG A 137 10.54 6.34 9.52
N ALA A 138 10.81 7.30 8.64
CA ALA A 138 10.55 7.13 7.21
C ALA A 138 11.37 5.99 6.59
N LEU A 139 12.67 5.93 6.88
CA LEU A 139 13.54 4.88 6.37
C LEU A 139 13.18 3.48 6.91
N PRO A 140 13.08 3.25 8.24
CA PRO A 140 12.67 1.96 8.76
C PRO A 140 11.31 1.51 8.24
N CYS A 141 10.27 2.36 8.35
CA CYS A 141 8.92 2.01 7.88
C CYS A 141 8.92 1.63 6.40
N ALA A 142 9.53 2.46 5.55
CA ALA A 142 9.57 2.18 4.12
C ALA A 142 10.28 0.85 3.81
N LEU A 143 11.36 0.50 4.52
CA LEU A 143 12.06 -0.77 4.30
C LEU A 143 11.20 -1.99 4.64
N TYR A 144 10.52 -2.00 5.80
CA TYR A 144 9.65 -3.12 6.17
C TYR A 144 8.42 -3.18 5.27
N ASP A 145 7.80 -2.04 4.98
CA ASP A 145 6.65 -1.96 4.10
C ASP A 145 7.00 -2.36 2.67
N CYS A 146 8.24 -2.16 2.22
CA CYS A 146 8.72 -2.68 0.94
C CYS A 146 8.73 -4.21 0.93
N VAL A 147 9.21 -4.85 2.00
CA VAL A 147 9.25 -6.32 2.10
C VAL A 147 7.83 -6.87 2.10
N VAL A 148 6.95 -6.28 2.91
CA VAL A 148 5.52 -6.63 2.95
C VAL A 148 4.88 -6.43 1.59
N GLY A 149 5.09 -5.26 0.99
CA GLY A 149 4.56 -4.88 -0.31
C GLY A 149 5.03 -5.81 -1.43
N LEU A 150 6.30 -6.21 -1.44
CA LEU A 150 6.83 -7.21 -2.38
C LEU A 150 6.08 -8.55 -2.26
N ILE A 151 5.87 -9.03 -1.03
CA ILE A 151 5.14 -10.30 -0.79
C ILE A 151 3.70 -10.17 -1.31
N ILE A 152 2.98 -9.10 -0.95
CA ILE A 152 1.61 -8.85 -1.41
C ILE A 152 1.58 -8.76 -2.94
N MET A 153 2.57 -8.09 -3.54
CA MET A 153 2.64 -7.90 -4.98
C MET A 153 2.74 -9.23 -5.71
N VAL A 154 3.70 -10.08 -5.30
CA VAL A 154 3.88 -11.43 -5.87
C VAL A 154 2.59 -12.25 -5.76
N ILE A 155 1.96 -12.26 -4.57
CA ILE A 155 0.69 -12.96 -4.34
C ILE A 155 -0.41 -12.44 -5.28
N MET A 156 -0.57 -11.11 -5.36
CA MET A 156 -1.59 -10.47 -6.19
C MET A 156 -1.39 -10.79 -7.67
N MET A 157 -0.15 -10.72 -8.17
CA MET A 157 0.19 -11.08 -9.54
C MET A 157 -0.16 -12.55 -9.83
N HIS A 158 0.12 -13.48 -8.91
CA HIS A 158 -0.24 -14.89 -9.08
C HIS A 158 -1.75 -15.13 -9.05
N VAL A 159 -2.46 -14.56 -8.07
CA VAL A 159 -3.92 -14.76 -7.91
C VAL A 159 -4.69 -14.16 -9.09
N LEU A 160 -4.26 -13.01 -9.59
CA LEU A 160 -4.88 -12.37 -10.75
C LEU A 160 -4.56 -13.10 -12.05
N THR A 161 -3.35 -13.64 -12.21
CA THR A 161 -2.93 -14.37 -13.42
C THR A 161 -3.54 -15.77 -13.49
N GLY A 162 -3.58 -16.53 -12.39
CA GLY A 162 -4.20 -17.86 -12.35
C GLY A 162 -5.67 -17.86 -12.77
N SER A 163 -6.37 -16.73 -12.52
CA SER A 163 -7.77 -16.55 -12.93
C SER A 163 -7.99 -16.44 -14.45
N LYS A 164 -6.96 -16.08 -15.24
CA LYS A 164 -7.04 -16.10 -16.71
C LYS A 164 -6.99 -17.53 -17.24
N GLN A 165 -6.14 -18.38 -16.67
CA GLN A 165 -5.88 -19.73 -17.14
C GLN A 165 -7.04 -20.71 -16.89
N ASP A 166 -7.71 -20.60 -15.74
CA ASP A 166 -8.91 -21.40 -15.42
C ASP A 166 -10.06 -21.17 -16.42
N ARG A 167 -10.14 -19.96 -17.00
CA ARG A 167 -11.20 -19.58 -17.93
C ARG A 167 -10.97 -20.11 -19.35
N GLU A 168 -9.72 -20.13 -19.81
CA GLU A 168 -9.39 -20.65 -21.15
C GLU A 168 -9.62 -22.16 -21.23
N MET A 169 -9.32 -22.91 -20.17
CA MET A 169 -9.66 -24.33 -20.09
C MET A 169 -11.17 -24.60 -20.13
N HIS A 170 -11.99 -23.69 -19.58
CA HIS A 170 -13.44 -23.87 -19.57
C HIS A 170 -14.12 -23.58 -20.92
N ILE A 171 -13.47 -22.76 -21.77
CA ILE A 171 -13.96 -22.44 -23.12
C ILE A 171 -13.51 -23.50 -24.13
N SER A 172 -12.34 -24.13 -23.95
CA SER A 172 -11.86 -25.19 -24.85
C SER A 172 -12.60 -26.53 -24.70
N GLN A 173 -13.49 -26.65 -23.72
CA GLN A 173 -14.35 -27.83 -23.50
C GLN A 173 -15.80 -27.63 -24.01
N LEU A 174 -16.07 -26.53 -24.72
CA LEU A 174 -17.33 -26.20 -25.37
C LEU A 174 -17.14 -26.17 -26.90
#